data_AF-A0A1H4DPJ8-F1
#
_entry.id   AF-A0A1H4DPJ8-F1
#
_cell.length_a   1.000
_cell.length_b   1.000
_cell.length_c   1.000
_cell.angle_alpha   90.00
_cell.angle_beta   90.00
_cell.angle_gamma   90.00
#
_symmetry.space_group_name_H-M   'P 1'
#
loop_
_entity.id
_entity.type
_entity.pdbx_description
1 polymer ?
#
loop_
_entity_poly.entity_id
_entity_poly.type
_entity_poly.pdbx_seq_one_letter_code
_entity_poly.pdbx_strand_id
1 'polypeptide(L)'
;MRQNRQVGTCSFDNGPIIQQKRIASLASKTQNWDVFIKSFLNVMNDNVSRNANSNIASNARKTYIEELAKLELDIDKILLGSNVRIDDTIQTHYFSDGGKIAKAYANLNSNKQEYFENTTFEIIKDIDIDAFNKLHFYNTLKNYQYFIKDSTKKTELEKDIQNLVPLLPKELKSRIENPNKQLYDLLYREKEMLDSFDIKSSIIAYIGSYSFDGECWQAELIDKNSDGKIIYNLTMAIGEKITPLQNFVDKKKRIQISC
;
A
#
# COMPACT_ATOMS: atom_id res chain seq x y z
N MET A 1 12.61 -18.60 14.86
CA MET A 1 11.78 -17.50 15.42
C MET A 1 10.26 -17.64 15.11
N ARG A 2 9.75 -18.83 14.71
CA ARG A 2 8.33 -19.03 14.31
C ARG A 2 7.35 -19.35 15.46
N GLN A 3 7.81 -19.78 16.63
CA GLN A 3 6.92 -20.37 17.65
C GLN A 3 6.23 -19.39 18.61
N ASN A 4 6.62 -18.10 18.67
CA ASN A 4 6.04 -17.11 19.60
C ASN A 4 5.47 -15.86 18.90
N ARG A 5 5.06 -15.93 17.63
CA ARG A 5 4.51 -14.75 16.93
C ARG A 5 3.18 -14.35 17.56
N GLN A 6 3.11 -13.16 18.14
CA GLN A 6 1.87 -12.62 18.67
C GLN A 6 0.94 -12.22 17.52
N VAL A 7 -0.29 -12.71 17.55
CA VAL A 7 -1.34 -12.37 16.59
C VAL A 7 -2.35 -11.46 17.28
N GLY A 8 -2.64 -10.33 16.66
CA GLY A 8 -3.58 -9.36 17.20
C GLY A 8 -5.01 -9.84 17.05
N THR A 9 -5.83 -9.64 18.07
CA THR A 9 -7.22 -10.09 18.13
C THR A 9 -8.18 -9.19 17.33
N CYS A 10 -7.83 -7.92 17.11
CA CYS A 10 -8.60 -6.97 16.31
C CYS A 10 -7.72 -5.92 15.62
N SER A 11 -8.30 -5.06 14.78
CA SER A 11 -7.54 -4.05 14.00
C SER A 11 -6.83 -3.01 14.83
N PHE A 12 -7.29 -2.74 16.06
CA PHE A 12 -6.65 -1.81 17.00
C PHE A 12 -5.67 -2.48 17.95
N ASP A 13 -5.55 -3.82 17.90
CA ASP A 13 -4.64 -4.56 18.76
C ASP A 13 -3.18 -4.20 18.43
N ASN A 14 -2.50 -3.62 19.41
CA ASN A 14 -1.12 -3.19 19.29
C ASN A 14 -0.13 -4.25 19.79
N GLY A 15 -0.60 -5.37 20.36
CA GLY A 15 0.24 -6.46 20.86
C GLY A 15 1.33 -6.90 19.86
N PRO A 16 0.99 -7.21 18.59
CA PRO A 16 1.97 -7.59 17.58
C PRO A 16 3.01 -6.49 17.28
N ILE A 17 2.61 -5.21 17.24
CA ILE A 17 3.55 -4.08 17.10
C ILE A 17 4.46 -3.99 18.33
N ILE A 18 3.90 -4.13 19.54
CA ILE A 18 4.65 -4.06 20.79
C ILE A 18 5.70 -5.17 20.83
N GLN A 19 5.36 -6.38 20.35
CA GLN A 19 6.32 -7.46 20.21
C GLN A 19 7.47 -7.08 19.26
N GLN A 20 7.17 -6.54 18.08
CA GLN A 20 8.22 -6.12 17.13
C GLN A 20 9.12 -5.02 17.73
N LYS A 21 8.56 -4.07 18.47
CA LYS A 21 9.36 -3.05 19.20
C LYS A 21 10.29 -3.68 20.24
N ARG A 22 9.81 -4.70 20.98
CA ARG A 22 10.64 -5.43 21.94
C ARG A 22 11.76 -6.21 21.24
N ILE A 23 11.48 -6.86 20.11
CA ILE A 23 12.48 -7.56 19.31
C ILE A 23 13.52 -6.58 18.80
N ALA A 24 13.12 -5.45 18.21
CA ALA A 24 14.05 -4.41 17.77
C ALA A 24 14.92 -3.90 18.94
N SER A 25 14.32 -3.61 20.10
CA SER A 25 15.07 -3.17 21.28
C SER A 25 16.07 -4.21 21.80
N LEU A 26 15.70 -5.50 21.79
CA LEU A 26 16.61 -6.57 22.22
C LEU A 26 17.73 -6.80 21.18
N ALA A 27 17.37 -6.77 19.90
CA ALA A 27 18.31 -6.93 18.78
C ALA A 27 19.35 -5.80 18.77
N SER A 28 18.96 -4.55 19.03
CA SER A 28 19.92 -3.45 19.14
C SER A 28 20.86 -3.61 20.32
N LYS A 29 20.37 -4.05 21.49
CA LYS A 29 21.19 -4.34 22.68
C LYS A 29 22.17 -5.50 22.48
N THR A 30 21.81 -6.45 21.63
CA THR A 30 22.63 -7.63 21.32
C THR A 30 23.42 -7.49 20.02
N GLN A 31 23.40 -6.30 19.40
CA GLN A 31 24.10 -5.98 18.14
C GLN A 31 23.72 -6.90 16.96
N ASN A 32 22.50 -7.44 16.98
CA ASN A 32 21.97 -8.24 15.87
C ASN A 32 21.24 -7.32 14.87
N TRP A 33 22.02 -6.71 13.96
CA TRP A 33 21.52 -5.70 13.03
C TRP A 33 20.44 -6.20 12.08
N ASP A 34 20.57 -7.40 11.54
CA ASP A 34 19.57 -7.96 10.60
C ASP A 34 18.19 -8.08 11.26
N VAL A 35 18.15 -8.61 12.48
CA VAL A 35 16.91 -8.73 13.26
C VAL A 35 16.39 -7.35 13.65
N PHE A 36 17.27 -6.43 14.03
CA PHE A 36 16.88 -5.06 14.36
C PHE A 36 16.20 -4.37 13.18
N ILE A 37 16.83 -4.35 12.00
CA ILE A 37 16.32 -3.69 10.80
C ILE A 37 14.99 -4.32 10.38
N LYS A 38 14.92 -5.66 10.31
CA LYS A 38 13.67 -6.35 9.94
C LYS A 38 12.53 -6.05 10.90
N SER A 39 12.77 -6.12 12.21
CA SER A 39 11.73 -5.80 13.20
C SER A 39 11.34 -4.34 13.19
N PHE A 40 12.29 -3.44 12.95
CA PHE A 40 11.99 -2.02 12.79
C PHE A 40 11.09 -1.76 11.58
N LEU A 41 11.45 -2.32 10.42
CA LEU A 41 10.65 -2.23 9.21
C LEU A 41 9.25 -2.82 9.40
N ASN A 42 9.12 -3.91 10.16
CA ASN A 42 7.81 -4.45 10.53
C ASN A 42 6.97 -3.47 11.36
N VAL A 43 7.59 -2.72 12.28
CA VAL A 43 6.89 -1.68 13.06
C VAL A 43 6.45 -0.54 12.15
N MET A 44 7.33 -0.05 11.29
CA MET A 44 7.06 1.07 10.39
C MET A 44 5.98 0.74 9.35
N ASN A 45 6.11 -0.42 8.70
CA ASN A 45 5.16 -0.90 7.70
C ASN A 45 3.89 -1.49 8.32
N ASP A 46 3.83 -1.61 9.65
CA ASP A 46 2.76 -2.32 10.33
C ASP A 46 2.59 -3.77 9.81
N ASN A 47 3.70 -4.38 9.39
CA ASN A 47 3.78 -5.73 8.85
C ASN A 47 3.75 -6.75 9.98
N VAL A 48 2.58 -6.88 10.60
CA VAL A 48 2.32 -7.77 11.73
C VAL A 48 0.97 -8.47 11.59
N SER A 49 0.86 -9.67 12.14
CA SER A 49 -0.37 -10.47 12.02
C SER A 49 -1.48 -9.95 12.94
N ARG A 50 -2.65 -9.68 12.39
CA ARG A 50 -3.89 -9.41 13.12
C ARG A 50 -5.07 -10.08 12.46
N ASN A 51 -6.02 -10.58 13.24
CA ASN A 51 -7.23 -11.26 12.78
C ASN A 51 -8.19 -10.35 11.99
N ALA A 52 -8.11 -9.04 12.18
CA ALA A 52 -8.83 -8.03 11.40
C ALA A 52 -7.91 -6.82 11.19
N ASN A 53 -7.96 -6.21 10.00
CA ASN A 53 -7.22 -4.98 9.68
C ASN A 53 -8.21 -3.97 9.06
N SER A 54 -8.16 -2.72 9.52
CA SER A 54 -8.97 -1.62 8.97
C SER A 54 -8.08 -0.45 8.56
N ASN A 55 -8.46 0.23 7.47
CA ASN A 55 -7.71 1.40 6.96
C ASN A 55 -7.63 2.53 7.99
N ILE A 56 -8.69 2.71 8.80
CA ILE A 56 -8.75 3.70 9.89
C ILE A 56 -7.65 3.44 10.93
N ALA A 57 -7.52 2.18 11.38
CA ALA A 57 -6.51 1.83 12.39
C ALA A 57 -5.08 1.93 11.82
N SER A 58 -4.89 1.53 10.55
CA SER A 58 -3.61 1.64 9.83
C SER A 58 -3.15 3.10 9.69
N ASN A 59 -4.08 4.02 9.41
CA ASN A 59 -3.81 5.45 9.24
C ASN A 59 -3.55 6.17 10.56
N ALA A 60 -4.09 5.70 11.68
CA ALA A 60 -3.83 6.29 13.00
C ALA A 60 -2.41 5.99 13.54
N ARG A 61 -1.72 4.98 13.00
CA ARG A 61 -0.40 4.53 13.50
C ARG A 61 0.75 5.43 13.04
N LYS A 62 1.69 5.71 13.95
CA LYS A 62 2.92 6.47 13.65
C LYS A 62 3.90 5.62 12.85
N THR A 63 4.72 6.27 12.01
CA THR A 63 5.75 5.61 11.18
C THR A 63 7.07 5.41 11.92
N TYR A 64 7.27 6.07 13.08
CA TYR A 64 8.52 6.05 13.87
C TYR A 64 9.79 6.35 13.03
N ILE A 65 9.63 7.02 11.88
CA ILE A 65 10.69 7.17 10.90
C ILE A 65 11.75 8.18 11.35
N GLU A 66 11.35 9.19 12.13
CA GLU A 66 12.27 10.18 12.71
C GLU A 66 13.28 9.52 13.66
N GLU A 67 12.90 8.45 14.36
CA GLU A 67 13.79 7.67 15.19
C GLU A 67 14.78 6.84 14.37
N LEU A 68 14.38 6.29 13.22
CA LEU A 68 15.30 5.60 12.31
C LEU A 68 16.30 6.57 11.68
N ALA A 69 15.83 7.78 11.31
CA ALA A 69 16.64 8.80 10.67
C ALA A 69 17.79 9.31 11.57
N LYS A 70 17.76 9.02 12.87
CA LYS A 70 18.86 9.31 13.82
C LYS A 70 19.97 8.26 13.78
N LEU A 71 19.75 7.11 13.15
CA LEU A 71 20.76 6.10 12.95
C LEU A 71 21.58 6.47 11.71
N GLU A 72 22.88 6.18 11.72
CA GLU A 72 23.77 6.33 10.56
C GLU A 72 23.53 5.21 9.52
N LEU A 73 22.28 5.08 9.08
CA LEU A 73 21.83 4.14 8.07
C LEU A 73 21.37 4.91 6.83
N ASP A 74 21.59 4.30 5.67
CA ASP A 74 21.04 4.81 4.42
C ASP A 74 19.53 4.49 4.35
N ILE A 75 18.74 5.29 5.07
CA ILE A 75 17.29 5.11 5.17
C ILE A 75 16.63 5.17 3.79
N ASP A 76 17.19 5.95 2.88
CA ASP A 76 16.61 6.13 1.56
C ASP A 76 16.73 4.86 0.73
N LYS A 77 17.91 4.23 0.71
CA LYS A 77 18.08 2.92 0.09
C LYS A 77 17.18 1.85 0.69
N ILE A 78 16.98 1.88 2.01
CA ILE A 78 16.13 0.90 2.69
C ILE A 78 14.66 1.11 2.30
N LEU A 79 14.15 2.33 2.39
CA LEU A 79 12.75 2.65 2.14
C LEU A 79 12.39 2.50 0.66
N LEU A 80 13.16 3.12 -0.23
CA LEU A 80 12.90 3.05 -1.66
C LEU A 80 13.23 1.66 -2.22
N GLY A 81 14.33 1.06 -1.77
CA GLY A 81 14.74 -0.28 -2.20
C GLY A 81 13.70 -1.34 -1.86
N SER A 82 13.09 -1.28 -0.66
CA SER A 82 11.99 -2.17 -0.28
C SER A 82 10.66 -1.88 -0.99
N ASN A 83 10.54 -0.74 -1.66
CA ASN A 83 9.39 -0.41 -2.50
C ASN A 83 9.54 -0.95 -3.93
N VAL A 84 10.76 -1.27 -4.36
CA VAL A 84 11.01 -1.89 -5.68
C VAL A 84 10.45 -3.30 -5.68
N ARG A 85 9.80 -3.67 -6.78
CA ARG A 85 9.27 -5.00 -7.01
C ARG A 85 10.23 -5.76 -7.93
N ILE A 86 10.83 -6.80 -7.38
CA ILE A 86 11.78 -7.67 -8.07
C ILE A 86 11.29 -9.11 -7.99
N ASP A 87 11.72 -9.94 -8.92
CA ASP A 87 11.51 -11.39 -8.83
C ASP A 87 12.46 -11.98 -7.77
N ASP A 88 11.95 -12.12 -6.55
CA ASP A 88 12.71 -12.63 -5.40
C ASP A 88 12.49 -14.14 -5.21
N THR A 89 13.13 -14.90 -6.10
CA THR A 89 13.05 -16.37 -6.13
C THR A 89 13.52 -17.06 -4.84
N ILE A 90 14.33 -16.38 -4.03
CA ILE A 90 14.89 -16.91 -2.77
C ILE A 90 14.20 -16.34 -1.51
N GLN A 91 13.17 -15.50 -1.66
CA GLN A 91 12.36 -14.93 -0.57
C GLN A 91 13.16 -14.19 0.51
N THR A 92 14.19 -13.44 0.09
CA THR A 92 15.08 -12.69 0.99
C THR A 92 14.80 -11.18 1.01
N HIS A 93 14.13 -10.66 0.00
CA HIS A 93 13.83 -9.26 -0.13
C HIS A 93 12.69 -8.88 0.83
N TYR A 94 12.88 -7.77 1.53
CA TYR A 94 11.83 -7.19 2.36
C TYR A 94 11.00 -6.25 1.49
N PHE A 95 9.76 -6.62 1.20
CA PHE A 95 8.82 -5.74 0.49
C PHE A 95 8.06 -4.84 1.47
N SER A 96 8.12 -3.54 1.23
CA SER A 96 7.36 -2.54 1.98
C SER A 96 6.01 -2.24 1.33
N ASP A 97 5.13 -1.63 2.13
CA ASP A 97 3.87 -1.05 1.69
C ASP A 97 4.12 0.39 1.21
N GLY A 98 3.84 0.68 -0.05
CA GLY A 98 4.06 2.01 -0.64
C GLY A 98 3.29 3.14 0.06
N GLY A 99 2.13 2.86 0.66
CA GLY A 99 1.40 3.83 1.48
C GLY A 99 2.12 4.16 2.80
N LYS A 100 2.78 3.16 3.41
CA LYS A 100 3.60 3.35 4.62
C LYS A 100 4.89 4.10 4.30
N ILE A 101 5.55 3.77 3.21
CA ILE A 101 6.72 4.51 2.70
C ILE A 101 6.35 5.97 2.42
N ALA A 102 5.27 6.19 1.68
CA ALA A 102 4.73 7.52 1.41
C ALA A 102 4.46 8.31 2.70
N LYS A 103 3.78 7.70 3.66
CA LYS A 103 3.52 8.33 4.96
C LYS A 103 4.81 8.63 5.72
N ALA A 104 5.81 7.76 5.64
CA ALA A 104 7.09 7.96 6.29
C ALA A 104 7.78 9.21 5.72
N TYR A 105 7.93 9.30 4.40
CA TYR A 105 8.51 10.46 3.74
C TYR A 105 7.74 11.75 3.99
N ALA A 106 6.40 11.72 4.01
CA ALA A 106 5.57 12.90 4.31
C ALA A 106 5.78 13.44 5.73
N ASN A 107 6.29 12.63 6.66
CA ASN A 107 6.63 13.05 8.03
C ASN A 107 8.12 13.37 8.22
N LEU A 108 8.98 13.17 7.21
CA LEU A 108 10.39 13.57 7.27
C LEU A 108 10.56 15.06 6.92
N ASN A 109 11.78 15.57 7.10
CA ASN A 109 12.12 16.95 6.77
C ASN A 109 12.03 17.26 5.26
N SER A 110 12.06 18.54 4.90
CA SER A 110 11.93 19.02 3.52
C SER A 110 12.94 18.40 2.57
N ASN A 111 14.19 18.20 3.00
CA ASN A 111 15.24 17.63 2.14
C ASN A 111 14.92 16.18 1.77
N LYS A 112 14.39 15.38 2.71
CA LYS A 112 13.98 14.00 2.45
C LYS A 112 12.69 13.93 1.62
N GLN A 113 11.79 14.88 1.81
CA GLN A 113 10.60 15.02 0.97
C GLN A 113 10.95 15.32 -0.48
N GLU A 114 11.81 16.32 -0.71
CA GLU A 114 12.29 16.69 -2.05
C GLU A 114 13.05 15.53 -2.71
N TYR A 115 13.93 14.85 -1.95
CA TYR A 115 14.62 13.66 -2.43
C TYR A 115 13.63 12.57 -2.88
N PHE A 116 12.60 12.28 -2.08
CA PHE A 116 11.58 11.29 -2.43
C PHE A 116 10.80 11.67 -3.68
N GLU A 117 10.36 12.92 -3.77
CA GLU A 117 9.62 13.45 -4.91
C GLU A 117 10.46 13.33 -6.20
N ASN A 118 11.69 13.85 -6.18
CA ASN A 118 12.60 13.81 -7.33
C ASN A 118 12.94 12.37 -7.75
N THR A 119 13.31 11.51 -6.80
CA THR A 119 13.66 10.11 -7.11
C THR A 119 12.46 9.35 -7.69
N THR A 120 11.26 9.57 -7.15
CA THR A 120 10.05 8.93 -7.65
C THR A 120 9.67 9.43 -9.04
N PHE A 121 9.83 10.74 -9.30
CA PHE A 121 9.65 11.32 -10.63
C PHE A 121 10.64 10.74 -11.65
N GLU A 122 11.92 10.60 -11.27
CA GLU A 122 12.94 10.01 -12.13
C GLU A 122 12.60 8.57 -12.49
N ILE A 123 12.26 7.73 -11.50
CA ILE A 123 11.86 6.33 -11.72
C ILE A 123 10.67 6.21 -12.69
N ILE A 124 9.67 7.08 -12.57
CA ILE A 124 8.49 7.04 -13.43
C ILE A 124 8.83 7.46 -14.87
N LYS A 125 9.77 8.40 -15.03
CA LYS A 125 10.21 8.93 -16.33
C LYS A 125 11.23 8.03 -17.03
N ASP A 126 11.98 7.25 -16.28
CA ASP A 126 13.06 6.41 -16.80
C ASP A 126 12.52 5.36 -17.77
N ILE A 127 13.07 5.27 -18.98
CA ILE A 127 12.60 4.34 -20.00
C ILE A 127 12.96 2.88 -19.68
N ASP A 128 14.00 2.65 -18.89
CA ASP A 128 14.54 1.32 -18.59
C ASP A 128 13.79 0.63 -17.44
N ILE A 129 12.99 1.37 -16.66
CA ILE A 129 12.14 0.79 -15.62
C ILE A 129 10.87 0.19 -16.23
N ASP A 130 10.55 -1.03 -15.81
CA ASP A 130 9.38 -1.76 -16.27
C ASP A 130 8.05 -1.10 -15.83
N ALA A 131 6.97 -1.46 -16.54
CA ALA A 131 5.65 -0.89 -16.30
C ALA A 131 5.12 -1.19 -14.88
N PHE A 132 5.45 -2.33 -14.30
CA PHE A 132 4.96 -2.71 -12.99
C PHE A 132 5.60 -1.85 -11.89
N ASN A 133 6.92 -1.67 -11.92
CA ASN A 133 7.60 -0.77 -11.00
C ASN A 133 7.18 0.70 -11.18
N LYS A 134 7.10 1.20 -12.42
CA LYS A 134 6.58 2.56 -12.70
C LYS A 134 5.23 2.80 -12.04
N LEU A 135 4.34 1.82 -12.16
CA LEU A 135 3.03 1.90 -11.55
C LEU A 135 3.09 1.92 -10.02
N HIS A 136 3.93 1.06 -9.44
CA HIS A 136 4.07 0.96 -7.99
C HIS A 136 4.56 2.28 -7.39
N PHE A 137 5.57 2.90 -8.02
CA PHE A 137 6.08 4.22 -7.65
C PHE A 137 5.06 5.33 -7.89
N TYR A 138 4.30 5.29 -8.99
CA TYR A 138 3.20 6.22 -9.23
C TYR A 138 2.12 6.16 -8.12
N ASN A 139 1.71 4.95 -7.72
CA ASN A 139 0.75 4.77 -6.63
C ASN A 139 1.31 5.25 -5.27
N THR A 140 2.61 5.00 -5.02
CA THR A 140 3.32 5.48 -3.83
C THR A 140 3.32 7.01 -3.79
N LEU A 141 3.57 7.68 -4.92
CA LEU A 141 3.54 9.13 -5.02
C LEU A 141 2.15 9.73 -4.76
N LYS A 142 1.09 9.07 -5.24
CA LYS A 142 -0.30 9.46 -4.91
C LYS A 142 -0.61 9.32 -3.42
N ASN A 143 -0.15 8.24 -2.79
CA ASN A 143 -0.28 8.08 -1.33
C ASN A 143 0.49 9.18 -0.60
N TYR A 144 1.67 9.56 -1.09
CA TYR A 144 2.47 10.63 -0.50
C TYR A 144 1.72 11.96 -0.56
N GLN A 145 1.17 12.31 -1.73
CA GLN A 145 0.32 13.48 -1.92
C GLN A 145 -0.86 13.51 -0.91
N TYR A 146 -1.48 12.35 -0.62
CA TYR A 146 -2.53 12.26 0.37
C TYR A 146 -2.06 12.67 1.78
N PHE A 147 -0.86 12.27 2.19
CA PHE A 147 -0.29 12.52 3.53
C PHE A 147 0.37 13.89 3.70
N ILE A 148 0.63 14.63 2.61
CA ILE A 148 1.13 16.01 2.71
C ILE A 148 0.10 16.90 3.41
N LYS A 149 0.57 17.61 4.44
CA LYS A 149 -0.26 18.50 5.27
C LYS A 149 -0.48 19.87 4.64
N ASP A 150 0.50 20.37 3.91
CA ASP A 150 0.44 21.66 3.24
C ASP A 150 -0.48 21.57 2.01
N SER A 151 -1.59 22.31 2.02
CA SER A 151 -2.59 22.29 0.95
C SER A 151 -2.08 22.82 -0.38
N THR A 152 -1.18 23.80 -0.35
CA THR A 152 -0.60 24.41 -1.55
C THR A 152 0.33 23.41 -2.22
N LYS A 153 1.29 22.87 -1.45
CA LYS A 153 2.21 21.82 -1.92
C LYS A 153 1.46 20.59 -2.43
N LYS A 154 0.38 20.20 -1.75
CA LYS A 154 -0.48 19.09 -2.17
C LYS A 154 -1.13 19.30 -3.54
N THR A 155 -1.51 20.54 -3.84
CA THR A 155 -2.14 20.93 -5.12
C THR A 155 -1.10 21.04 -6.23
N GLU A 156 0.10 21.54 -5.93
CA GLU A 156 1.24 21.56 -6.86
C GLU A 156 1.64 20.14 -7.26
N LEU A 157 1.83 19.29 -6.26
CA LEU A 157 2.15 17.88 -6.46
C LEU A 157 1.07 17.14 -7.25
N GLU A 158 -0.21 17.51 -7.10
CA GLU A 158 -1.28 16.94 -7.93
C GLU A 158 -1.06 17.21 -9.42
N LYS A 159 -0.70 18.46 -9.77
CA LYS A 159 -0.40 18.85 -11.15
C LYS A 159 0.81 18.12 -11.67
N ASP A 160 1.86 18.00 -10.85
CA ASP A 160 3.08 17.30 -11.23
C ASP A 160 2.82 15.81 -11.48
N ILE A 161 2.03 15.15 -10.63
CA ILE A 161 1.60 13.76 -10.83
C ILE A 161 0.80 13.61 -12.12
N GLN A 162 -0.10 14.55 -12.45
CA GLN A 162 -0.87 14.51 -13.70
C GLN A 162 0.05 14.62 -14.92
N ASN A 163 1.10 15.44 -14.84
CA ASN A 163 2.08 15.58 -15.92
C ASN A 163 2.93 14.31 -16.16
N LEU A 164 2.97 13.37 -15.21
CA LEU A 164 3.61 12.07 -15.41
C LEU A 164 2.74 11.07 -16.18
N VAL A 165 1.41 11.22 -16.14
CA VAL A 165 0.47 10.25 -16.74
C VAL A 165 0.75 10.00 -18.22
N PRO A 166 1.07 11.03 -19.05
CA PRO A 166 1.45 10.83 -20.45
C PRO A 166 2.74 10.02 -20.67
N LEU A 167 3.62 9.95 -19.66
CA LEU A 167 4.93 9.29 -19.73
C LEU A 167 4.85 7.81 -19.33
N LEU A 168 3.74 7.40 -18.73
CA LEU A 168 3.51 6.01 -18.38
C LEU A 168 3.21 5.17 -19.64
N PRO A 169 3.62 3.88 -19.65
CA PRO A 169 3.20 2.92 -20.66
C PRO A 169 1.71 2.99 -20.98
N LYS A 170 1.35 2.78 -22.25
CA LYS A 170 -0.02 2.96 -22.77
C LYS A 170 -1.06 2.19 -21.94
N GLU A 171 -0.70 0.99 -21.50
CA GLU A 171 -1.52 0.11 -20.68
C GLU A 171 -1.87 0.78 -19.34
N LEU A 172 -0.88 1.37 -18.67
CA LEU A 172 -1.06 2.09 -17.40
C LEU A 172 -1.78 3.42 -17.58
N LYS A 173 -1.42 4.19 -18.61
CA LYS A 173 -2.08 5.46 -18.93
C LYS A 173 -3.58 5.24 -19.14
N SER A 174 -3.94 4.27 -19.98
CA SER A 174 -5.34 3.95 -20.27
C SER A 174 -6.13 3.52 -19.04
N ARG A 175 -5.45 2.97 -18.03
CA ARG A 175 -6.04 2.58 -16.75
C ARG A 175 -6.21 3.76 -15.81
N ILE A 176 -5.27 4.69 -15.78
CA ILE A 176 -5.38 5.89 -14.93
C ILE A 176 -6.50 6.80 -15.46
N GLU A 177 -6.58 6.95 -16.78
CA GLU A 177 -7.61 7.75 -17.45
C GLU A 177 -8.99 7.09 -17.37
N ASN A 178 -9.05 5.76 -17.37
CA ASN A 178 -10.28 5.00 -17.16
C ASN A 178 -10.09 3.97 -16.03
N PRO A 179 -10.33 4.38 -14.76
CA PRO A 179 -10.22 3.49 -13.60
C PRO A 179 -11.06 2.22 -13.72
N ASN A 180 -12.14 2.29 -14.50
CA ASN A 180 -13.02 1.14 -14.73
C ASN A 180 -12.38 0.11 -15.66
N LYS A 181 -11.47 0.51 -16.55
CA LYS A 181 -10.90 -0.34 -17.60
C LYS A 181 -10.25 -1.60 -17.04
N GLN A 182 -9.41 -1.48 -16.02
CA GLN A 182 -8.72 -2.65 -15.47
C GLN A 182 -9.68 -3.62 -14.80
N LEU A 183 -10.68 -3.10 -14.09
CA LEU A 183 -11.67 -3.95 -13.45
C LEU A 183 -12.60 -4.58 -14.47
N TYR A 184 -12.95 -3.87 -15.55
CA TYR A 184 -13.65 -4.43 -16.70
C TYR A 184 -12.82 -5.47 -17.44
N ASP A 185 -11.52 -5.30 -17.56
CA ASP A 185 -10.62 -6.26 -18.22
C ASP A 185 -10.45 -7.51 -17.34
N LEU A 186 -10.30 -7.35 -16.02
CA LEU A 186 -10.23 -8.43 -15.04
C LEU A 186 -11.57 -9.19 -14.91
N LEU A 187 -12.65 -8.45 -14.76
CA LEU A 187 -14.01 -8.97 -14.56
C LEU A 187 -14.81 -8.92 -15.85
N TYR A 188 -14.19 -9.15 -17.01
CA TYR A 188 -14.86 -9.03 -18.31
C TYR A 188 -16.11 -9.93 -18.38
N ARG A 189 -16.06 -11.08 -17.71
CA ARG A 189 -17.18 -12.04 -17.60
C ARG A 189 -18.28 -11.62 -16.62
N GLU A 190 -18.01 -10.64 -15.76
CA GLU A 190 -18.91 -10.13 -14.72
C GLU A 190 -19.20 -8.62 -14.92
N LYS A 191 -19.01 -8.12 -16.14
CA LYS A 191 -19.14 -6.70 -16.50
C LYS A 191 -20.51 -6.12 -16.15
N GLU A 192 -21.59 -6.83 -16.47
CA GLU A 192 -22.96 -6.37 -16.17
C GLU A 192 -23.19 -6.16 -14.67
N MET A 193 -22.59 -7.02 -13.83
CA MET A 193 -22.65 -6.87 -12.38
C MET A 193 -21.84 -5.67 -11.92
N LEU A 194 -20.67 -5.45 -12.52
CA LEU A 194 -19.83 -4.32 -12.21
C LEU A 194 -20.46 -2.98 -12.59
N ASP A 195 -21.27 -2.95 -13.66
CA ASP A 195 -21.99 -1.75 -14.09
C ASP A 195 -23.02 -1.24 -13.06
N SER A 196 -23.38 -2.07 -12.07
CA SER A 196 -24.20 -1.63 -10.92
C SER A 196 -23.43 -0.76 -9.91
N PHE A 197 -22.11 -0.57 -10.09
CA PHE A 197 -21.27 0.25 -9.23
C PHE A 197 -20.65 1.44 -9.96
N ASP A 198 -20.46 2.55 -9.24
CA ASP A 198 -19.53 3.61 -9.59
C ASP A 198 -18.17 3.33 -8.94
N ILE A 199 -17.13 3.16 -9.75
CA ILE A 199 -15.77 2.91 -9.27
C ILE A 199 -15.11 4.26 -8.96
N LYS A 200 -14.81 4.52 -7.69
CA LYS A 200 -14.13 5.75 -7.25
C LYS A 200 -12.62 5.66 -7.40
N SER A 201 -12.06 4.51 -7.09
CA SER A 201 -10.62 4.25 -7.21
C SER A 201 -10.37 2.77 -7.49
N SER A 202 -9.28 2.47 -8.19
CA SER A 202 -8.81 1.11 -8.49
C SER A 202 -7.29 1.12 -8.50
N ILE A 203 -6.67 0.34 -7.61
CA ILE A 203 -5.21 0.28 -7.44
C ILE A 203 -4.73 -1.16 -7.27
N ILE A 204 -3.43 -1.36 -7.47
CA ILE A 204 -2.72 -2.56 -7.01
C ILE A 204 -1.90 -2.12 -5.80
N ALA A 205 -2.04 -2.86 -4.71
CA ALA A 205 -1.32 -2.64 -3.46
C ALA A 205 -1.00 -3.98 -2.79
N TYR A 206 0.15 -4.01 -2.13
CA TYR A 206 0.53 -5.15 -1.31
C TYR A 206 -0.32 -5.18 -0.04
N ILE A 207 -0.89 -6.34 0.28
CA ILE A 207 -1.62 -6.56 1.52
C ILE A 207 -0.90 -7.62 2.34
N GLY A 208 -0.30 -7.17 3.44
CA GLY A 208 0.18 -8.05 4.51
C GLY A 208 -0.88 -8.23 5.59
N SER A 209 -1.35 -9.46 5.79
CA SER A 209 -2.27 -9.84 6.87
C SER A 209 -1.95 -11.23 7.43
N TYR A 210 -2.66 -11.67 8.46
CA TYR A 210 -2.48 -13.03 9.02
C TYR A 210 -2.95 -14.15 8.08
N SER A 211 -3.91 -13.86 7.20
CA SER A 211 -4.57 -14.85 6.32
C SER A 211 -4.19 -14.72 4.86
N PHE A 212 -3.52 -13.62 4.48
CA PHE A 212 -3.09 -13.34 3.13
C PHE A 212 -1.89 -12.39 3.16
N ASP A 213 -0.88 -12.70 2.36
CA ASP A 213 0.35 -11.92 2.20
C ASP A 213 0.70 -11.88 0.71
N GLY A 214 0.55 -10.73 0.06
CA GLY A 214 0.81 -10.60 -1.37
C GLY A 214 0.18 -9.39 -2.04
N GLU A 215 0.39 -9.25 -3.35
CA GLU A 215 -0.20 -8.18 -4.15
C GLU A 215 -1.71 -8.42 -4.33
N CYS A 216 -2.50 -7.38 -4.04
CA CYS A 216 -3.93 -7.37 -4.24
C CYS A 216 -4.33 -6.23 -5.17
N TRP A 217 -5.35 -6.52 -5.97
CA TRP A 217 -6.14 -5.49 -6.59
C TRP A 217 -7.18 -4.98 -5.57
N GLN A 218 -7.29 -3.66 -5.43
CA GLN A 218 -8.22 -2.99 -4.52
C GLN A 218 -9.03 -1.94 -5.27
N ALA A 219 -10.31 -1.82 -4.93
CA ALA A 219 -11.13 -0.69 -5.38
C ALA A 219 -12.14 -0.22 -4.36
N GLU A 220 -12.43 1.07 -4.46
CA GLU A 220 -13.55 1.72 -3.80
C GLU A 220 -14.72 1.82 -4.77
N LEU A 221 -15.83 1.20 -4.41
CA LEU A 221 -17.04 1.08 -5.22
C LEU A 221 -18.21 1.77 -4.50
N ILE A 222 -19.04 2.50 -5.23
CA ILE A 222 -20.32 3.01 -4.73
C ILE A 222 -21.42 2.26 -5.47
N ASP A 223 -22.36 1.68 -4.73
CA ASP A 223 -23.53 1.06 -5.36
C ASP A 223 -24.44 2.15 -5.92
N LYS A 224 -24.70 2.12 -7.23
CA LYS A 224 -25.57 3.08 -7.92
C LYS A 224 -27.02 3.01 -7.43
N ASN A 225 -27.43 1.88 -6.87
CA ASN A 225 -28.76 1.69 -6.28
C ASN A 225 -28.81 2.06 -4.80
N SER A 226 -27.68 2.47 -4.20
CA SER A 226 -27.65 3.09 -2.88
C SER A 226 -27.66 4.62 -3.04
N ASP A 227 -28.05 5.37 -2.00
CA ASP A 227 -28.09 6.83 -1.99
C ASP A 227 -26.70 7.51 -2.15
N GLY A 228 -25.71 6.82 -2.71
CA GLY A 228 -24.34 7.28 -2.94
C GLY A 228 -23.48 7.38 -1.67
N LYS A 229 -24.07 7.15 -0.49
CA LYS A 229 -23.42 7.33 0.82
C LYS A 229 -22.58 6.13 1.27
N ILE A 230 -22.76 4.96 0.65
CA ILE A 230 -22.08 3.73 1.06
C ILE A 230 -20.94 3.42 0.09
N ILE A 231 -19.71 3.46 0.60
CA ILE A 231 -18.49 3.08 -0.12
C ILE A 231 -18.13 1.66 0.30
N TYR A 232 -17.99 0.77 -0.68
CA TYR A 232 -17.52 -0.59 -0.49
C TYR A 232 -16.07 -0.73 -0.92
N ASN A 233 -15.30 -1.49 -0.15
CA ASN A 233 -13.92 -1.82 -0.48
C ASN A 233 -13.86 -3.25 -1.05
N LEU A 234 -13.57 -3.37 -2.34
CA LEU A 234 -13.26 -4.64 -2.98
C LEU A 234 -11.76 -4.91 -2.84
N THR A 235 -11.40 -6.14 -2.52
CA THR A 235 -10.01 -6.59 -2.41
C THR A 235 -9.92 -7.99 -2.99
N MET A 236 -9.03 -8.16 -3.97
CA MET A 236 -8.84 -9.40 -4.71
C MET A 236 -7.35 -9.73 -4.78
N ALA A 237 -6.97 -10.90 -4.30
CA ALA A 237 -5.60 -11.39 -4.47
C ALA A 237 -5.24 -11.48 -5.96
N ILE A 238 -4.05 -11.03 -6.32
CA ILE A 238 -3.50 -11.22 -7.67
C ILE A 238 -2.86 -12.61 -7.70
N GLY A 239 -3.48 -13.53 -8.43
CA GLY A 239 -2.99 -14.89 -8.66
C GLY A 239 -3.46 -15.41 -10.02
N GLU A 240 -3.18 -16.67 -10.35
CA GLU A 240 -3.56 -17.26 -11.66
C GLU A 240 -5.07 -17.30 -11.92
N LYS A 241 -5.89 -17.18 -10.86
CA LYS A 241 -7.35 -17.18 -10.94
C LYS A 241 -7.92 -15.91 -10.30
N ILE A 242 -8.73 -15.21 -11.08
CA ILE A 242 -9.48 -14.04 -10.65
C ILE A 242 -10.53 -14.47 -9.63
N THR A 243 -10.60 -13.79 -8.49
CA THR A 243 -11.67 -14.02 -7.50
C THR A 243 -12.99 -13.46 -8.05
N PRO A 244 -14.07 -14.24 -8.18
CA PRO A 244 -15.31 -13.75 -8.76
C PRO A 244 -15.91 -12.57 -7.98
N LEU A 245 -16.41 -11.55 -8.70
CA LEU A 245 -17.10 -10.40 -8.12
C LEU A 245 -18.36 -10.82 -7.34
N GLN A 246 -19.03 -11.88 -7.78
CA GLN A 246 -20.19 -12.45 -7.08
C GLN A 246 -19.90 -12.75 -5.60
N ASN A 247 -18.70 -13.24 -5.26
CA ASN A 247 -18.34 -13.55 -3.87
C ASN A 247 -18.37 -12.30 -2.98
N PHE A 248 -17.97 -11.16 -3.53
CA PHE A 248 -18.04 -9.88 -2.85
C PHE A 248 -19.49 -9.41 -2.67
N VAL A 249 -20.32 -9.55 -3.71
CA VAL A 249 -21.75 -9.20 -3.66
C VAL A 249 -22.50 -10.06 -2.65
N ASP A 250 -22.24 -11.37 -2.60
CA ASP A 250 -22.86 -12.27 -1.63
C ASP A 250 -22.46 -11.92 -0.20
N LYS A 251 -21.19 -11.55 0.01
CA LYS A 251 -20.70 -11.08 1.30
C LYS A 251 -21.39 -9.77 1.73
N LYS A 252 -21.59 -8.83 0.80
CA LYS A 252 -22.37 -7.60 1.04
C LYS A 252 -23.79 -7.92 1.50
N LYS A 253 -24.50 -8.81 0.79
CA LYS A 253 -25.89 -9.19 1.13
C LYS A 253 -25.98 -9.77 2.53
N ARG A 254 -25.03 -10.62 2.92
CA ARG A 254 -24.99 -11.20 4.28
C ARG A 254 -24.85 -10.14 5.37
N ILE A 255 -24.04 -9.10 5.13
CA ILE A 255 -23.83 -8.02 6.10
C ILE A 255 -25.08 -7.13 6.24
N GLN A 256 -25.82 -6.91 5.14
CA GLN A 256 -27.10 -6.17 5.17
C GLN A 256 -28.23 -6.90 5.90
N ILE A 257 -28.22 -8.24 5.92
CA ILE A 257 -29.26 -9.05 6.59
C ILE A 257 -28.99 -9.18 8.11
N SER A 258 -27.79 -8.83 8.57
CA SER A 258 -27.36 -8.95 9.97
C SER A 258 -27.40 -7.63 10.77
N CYS A 259 -28.18 -6.64 10.32
CA CYS A 259 -28.45 -5.40 11.07
C CYS A 259 -29.95 -5.23 11.31
#